data_AF-A0A915A986-F1
#
_entry.id   AF-A0A915A986-F1
#
_cell.length_a   1.000
_cell.length_b   1.000
_cell.length_c   1.000
_cell.angle_alpha   90.00
_cell.angle_beta   90.00
_cell.angle_gamma   90.00
#
_symmetry.space_group_name_H-M   'P 1'
#
loop_
_entity.id
_entity.type
_entity.pdbx_description
1 polymer ?
#
loop_
_entity_poly.entity_id
_entity_poly.type
_entity_poly.pdbx_seq_one_letter_code
_entity_poly.pdbx_strand_id
1 'polypeptide(L)'
;RLEREVKMSTASESSFAGSWYSFDKAEKELLRRSWRTLENNREEVSCGIYTMIFNQCPEARKLFPFMRLPTNESDKKSKEFVFQALRFIQVLESAVVNLDNLDAFNPILDNLGRRHGKLESSVGFRS
;
A
#
# COMPACT_ATOMS: atom_id res chain seq x y z
N ARG A 1 27.18 -51.13 -3.73
CA ARG A 1 27.51 -49.78 -4.25
C ARG A 1 26.27 -48.93 -4.05
N LEU A 2 26.39 -47.90 -3.23
CA LEU A 2 25.35 -47.23 -2.45
C LEU A 2 24.29 -46.48 -3.27
N GLU A 3 23.05 -46.58 -2.81
CA GLU A 3 21.91 -45.71 -3.16
C GLU A 3 22.24 -44.26 -2.77
N ARG A 4 22.04 -43.30 -3.67
CA ARG A 4 22.24 -41.88 -3.39
C ARG A 4 20.89 -41.24 -3.15
N GLU A 5 20.66 -40.86 -1.89
CA GLU A 5 19.57 -39.98 -1.47
C GLU A 5 19.61 -38.65 -2.25
N VAL A 6 18.49 -38.31 -2.88
CA VAL A 6 18.26 -36.97 -3.41
C VAL A 6 17.86 -36.08 -2.23
N LYS A 7 18.82 -35.30 -1.73
CA LYS A 7 18.58 -34.28 -0.72
C LYS A 7 17.82 -33.12 -1.38
N MET A 8 16.51 -33.09 -1.17
CA MET A 8 15.63 -32.01 -1.62
C MET A 8 16.00 -30.75 -0.82
N SER A 9 16.75 -29.85 -1.47
CA SER A 9 17.11 -28.56 -0.89
C SER A 9 15.84 -27.74 -0.74
N THR A 10 15.40 -27.52 0.49
CA THR A 10 14.35 -26.56 0.82
C THR A 10 14.80 -25.19 0.31
N ALA A 11 14.06 -24.65 -0.65
CA ALA A 11 14.22 -23.28 -1.10
C ALA A 11 14.05 -22.38 0.12
N SER A 12 15.07 -21.55 0.39
CA SER A 12 14.98 -20.51 1.40
C SER A 12 13.84 -19.58 1.05
N GLU A 13 12.80 -19.57 1.89
CA GLU A 13 11.85 -18.45 1.93
C GLU A 13 12.68 -17.19 2.20
N SER A 14 12.89 -16.40 1.14
CA SER A 14 13.51 -15.09 1.24
C SER A 14 12.53 -14.18 1.96
N SER A 15 12.58 -14.18 3.29
CA SER A 15 11.97 -13.11 4.09
C SER A 15 12.59 -11.80 3.64
N PHE A 16 11.76 -10.77 3.48
CA PHE A 16 12.21 -9.41 3.23
C PHE A 16 12.89 -8.90 4.51
N ALA A 17 14.11 -9.37 4.79
CA ALA A 17 14.88 -9.03 5.99
C ALA A 17 15.58 -7.68 5.82
N GLY A 18 14.84 -6.67 5.33
CA GLY A 18 15.28 -5.28 5.40
C GLY A 18 14.85 -4.72 6.75
N SER A 19 15.79 -4.38 7.62
CA SER A 19 15.47 -3.58 8.81
C SER A 19 14.87 -2.24 8.37
N TRP A 20 13.93 -1.72 9.15
CA TRP A 20 13.36 -0.39 8.92
C TRP A 20 14.44 0.70 8.83
N TYR A 21 14.18 1.73 8.03
CA TYR A 21 14.99 2.94 8.05
C TYR A 21 14.94 3.57 9.45
N SER A 22 16.13 3.91 9.99
CA SER A 22 16.26 4.49 11.32
C SER A 22 16.12 6.00 11.27
N PHE A 23 14.89 6.49 11.40
CA PHE A 23 14.62 7.93 11.44
C PHE A 23 15.18 8.60 12.69
N ASP A 24 15.90 9.71 12.53
CA ASP A 24 16.29 10.57 13.63
C ASP A 24 15.10 11.38 14.17
N LYS A 25 15.29 12.06 15.30
CA LYS A 25 14.24 12.84 15.95
C LYS A 25 13.70 13.98 15.06
N ALA A 26 14.57 14.63 14.29
CA ALA A 26 14.19 15.73 13.42
C ALA A 26 13.39 15.25 12.22
N GLU A 27 13.77 14.12 11.62
CA GLU A 27 13.03 13.46 10.54
C GLU A 27 11.64 13.02 11.00
N LYS A 28 11.54 12.39 12.18
CA LYS A 28 10.24 11.97 12.73
C LYS A 28 9.31 13.15 12.98
N GLU A 29 9.82 14.25 13.56
CA GLU A 29 9.00 15.44 13.78
C GLU A 29 8.62 16.12 12.47
N LEU A 30 9.53 16.15 11.49
CA LEU A 30 9.23 16.68 10.16
C LEU A 30 8.11 15.88 9.48
N LEU A 31 8.18 14.54 9.52
CA LEU A 31 7.12 13.67 8.98
C LEU A 31 5.78 13.93 9.66
N ARG A 32 5.75 13.96 11.00
CA ARG A 32 4.52 14.22 11.77
C ARG A 32 3.93 15.59 11.48
N ARG A 33 4.77 16.64 11.48
CA ARG A 33 4.32 18.01 11.20
C ARG A 33 3.80 18.14 9.77
N SER A 34 4.50 17.55 8.80
CA SER A 34 4.06 17.57 7.40
C SER A 34 2.75 16.81 7.24
N TRP A 35 2.60 15.65 7.90
CA TRP A 35 1.37 14.87 7.85
C TRP A 35 0.16 15.62 8.40
N ARG A 36 0.31 16.37 9.51
CA ARG A 36 -0.76 17.20 10.09
C ARG A 36 -1.33 18.23 9.10
N THR A 37 -0.55 18.69 8.12
CA THR A 37 -1.04 19.64 7.10
C THR A 37 -2.15 19.06 6.23
N LEU A 38 -2.26 17.73 6.15
CA LEU A 38 -3.28 17.02 5.38
C LEU A 38 -4.63 16.91 6.09
N GLU A 39 -4.71 17.22 7.39
CA GLU A 39 -5.92 16.99 8.19
C GLU A 39 -7.13 17.79 7.67
N ASN A 40 -6.90 19.02 7.21
CA ASN A 40 -7.96 19.93 6.77
C ASN A 40 -8.55 19.58 5.39
N ASN A 41 -7.84 18.81 4.58
CA ASN A 41 -8.21 18.49 3.19
C ASN A 41 -8.00 17.00 2.88
N ARG A 42 -8.08 16.16 3.90
CA ARG A 42 -7.75 14.72 3.83
C ARG A 42 -8.47 14.00 2.71
N GLU A 43 -9.79 14.21 2.56
CA GLU A 43 -10.59 13.57 1.52
C GLU A 43 -10.15 14.02 0.12
N GLU A 44 -9.95 15.32 -0.06
CA GLU A 44 -9.53 15.91 -1.34
C GLU A 44 -8.17 15.37 -1.76
N VAL A 45 -7.19 15.38 -0.85
CA VAL A 45 -5.84 14.84 -1.10
C VAL A 45 -5.90 13.34 -1.40
N SER A 46 -6.65 12.57 -0.61
CA SER A 46 -6.81 11.12 -0.82
C SER A 46 -7.32 10.83 -2.23
N CYS A 47 -8.40 11.53 -2.62
CA CYS A 47 -9.02 11.36 -3.92
C CYS A 47 -8.10 11.84 -5.05
N GLY A 48 -7.39 12.95 -4.85
CA GLY A 48 -6.43 13.48 -5.81
C GLY A 48 -5.30 12.50 -6.10
N ILE A 49 -4.76 11.84 -5.08
CA ILE A 49 -3.74 10.79 -5.23
C ILE A 49 -4.30 9.61 -6.03
N TYR A 50 -5.50 9.13 -5.72
CA TYR A 50 -6.11 8.02 -6.47
C TYR A 50 -6.38 8.38 -7.93
N THR A 51 -6.88 9.59 -8.20
CA THR A 51 -7.05 10.10 -9.56
C THR A 51 -5.70 10.14 -10.29
N MET A 52 -4.65 10.65 -9.64
CA MET A 52 -3.30 10.69 -10.20
C MET A 52 -2.79 9.28 -10.55
N ILE A 53 -2.94 8.30 -9.64
CA ILE A 53 -2.55 6.90 -9.88
C ILE A 53 -3.25 6.35 -11.13
N PHE A 54 -4.56 6.54 -11.25
CA PHE A 54 -5.33 6.02 -12.39
C PHE A 54 -5.15 6.80 -13.69
N ASN A 55 -4.62 8.02 -13.64
CA ASN A 55 -4.22 8.78 -14.82
C ASN A 55 -2.84 8.33 -15.32
N GLN A 56 -1.91 8.04 -14.40
CA GLN A 56 -0.57 7.53 -14.74
C GLN A 56 -0.59 6.05 -15.14
N CYS A 57 -1.47 5.25 -14.51
CA CYS A 57 -1.67 3.84 -14.82
C CYS A 57 -3.16 3.53 -15.04
N PRO A 58 -3.69 3.82 -16.24
CA PRO A 58 -5.09 3.53 -16.57
C PRO A 58 -5.45 2.04 -16.43
N GLU A 59 -4.49 1.14 -16.66
CA GLU A 59 -4.69 -0.30 -16.53
C GLU A 59 -5.04 -0.74 -15.10
N ALA A 60 -4.54 -0.02 -14.08
CA ALA A 60 -4.86 -0.30 -12.68
C ALA A 60 -6.36 -0.12 -12.38
N ARG A 61 -7.10 0.65 -13.20
CA ARG A 61 -8.56 0.80 -13.07
C ARG A 61 -9.29 -0.54 -13.14
N LYS A 62 -8.76 -1.52 -13.88
CA LYS A 62 -9.33 -2.87 -14.02
C LYS A 62 -9.36 -3.66 -12.70
N LEU A 63 -8.50 -3.31 -11.74
CA LEU A 63 -8.45 -3.93 -10.41
C LEU A 63 -9.58 -3.46 -9.50
N PHE A 64 -10.32 -2.43 -9.92
CA PHE A 64 -11.35 -1.77 -9.13
C PHE A 64 -12.71 -1.75 -9.85
N PRO A 65 -13.22 -2.90 -10.36
CA PRO A 65 -14.42 -2.94 -11.20
C PRO A 65 -15.70 -2.53 -10.46
N PHE A 66 -15.70 -2.61 -9.13
CA PHE A 66 -16.83 -2.24 -8.28
C PHE A 66 -16.87 -0.75 -7.95
N MET A 67 -15.85 0.03 -8.32
CA MET A 67 -15.79 1.46 -8.06
C MET A 67 -16.05 2.24 -9.34
N ARG A 68 -16.94 3.23 -9.24
CA ARG A 68 -17.11 4.24 -10.29
C ARG A 68 -15.98 5.25 -10.17
N LEU A 69 -14.93 5.04 -10.96
CA LEU A 69 -13.78 5.94 -11.01
C LEU A 69 -14.14 7.23 -11.76
N PRO A 70 -13.77 8.41 -11.25
CA PRO A 70 -13.92 9.66 -11.99
C PRO A 70 -13.07 9.59 -13.27
N THR A 71 -13.65 10.01 -14.39
CA THR A 71 -12.96 10.07 -15.69
C THR A 71 -12.44 11.47 -15.96
N ASN A 72 -13.18 12.49 -15.52
CA ASN A 72 -12.80 13.89 -15.55
C ASN A 72 -12.69 14.45 -14.12
N GLU A 73 -11.94 15.54 -13.94
CA GLU A 73 -11.82 16.19 -12.63
C GLU A 73 -13.14 16.75 -12.09
N SER A 74 -14.04 17.18 -12.99
CA SER A 74 -15.37 17.68 -12.65
C SER A 74 -16.36 16.58 -12.26
N ASP A 75 -16.01 15.31 -12.44
CA ASP A 75 -16.92 14.21 -12.14
C ASP A 75 -17.17 14.11 -10.63
N LYS A 76 -18.43 13.91 -10.27
CA LYS A 76 -18.80 13.63 -8.89
C LYS A 76 -18.16 12.30 -8.46
N LYS A 77 -17.34 12.36 -7.42
CA LYS A 77 -16.69 11.19 -6.81
C LYS A 77 -17.74 10.28 -6.16
N SER A 78 -17.69 8.99 -6.43
CA SER A 78 -18.61 8.02 -5.82
C SER A 78 -18.22 7.77 -4.36
N LYS A 79 -19.17 7.31 -3.53
CA LYS A 79 -18.90 7.02 -2.11
C LYS A 79 -17.85 5.91 -1.96
N GLU A 80 -17.89 4.93 -2.85
CA GLU A 80 -16.97 3.79 -2.90
C GLU A 80 -15.55 4.26 -3.25
N PHE A 81 -15.42 5.17 -4.23
CA PHE A 81 -14.14 5.77 -4.59
C PHE A 81 -13.53 6.56 -3.42
N VAL A 82 -14.32 7.45 -2.81
CA VAL A 82 -13.89 8.22 -1.64
C VAL A 82 -13.48 7.30 -0.49
N PHE A 83 -14.27 6.27 -0.22
CA PHE A 83 -13.98 5.28 0.82
C PHE A 83 -12.63 4.59 0.58
N GLN A 84 -12.39 4.08 -0.63
CA GLN A 84 -11.13 3.43 -0.96
C GLN A 84 -9.93 4.39 -0.86
N ALA A 85 -10.09 5.62 -1.36
CA ALA A 85 -9.04 6.63 -1.29
C ALA A 85 -8.67 6.94 0.18
N LEU A 86 -9.67 7.08 1.05
CA LEU A 86 -9.44 7.29 2.49
C LEU A 86 -8.75 6.09 3.15
N ARG A 87 -9.11 4.86 2.78
CA ARG A 87 -8.45 3.64 3.30
C ARG A 87 -6.97 3.61 2.97
N PHE A 88 -6.56 4.15 1.82
CA PHE A 88 -5.15 4.27 1.47
C PHE A 88 -4.41 5.26 2.37
N ILE A 89 -4.94 6.48 2.55
CA ILE A 89 -4.32 7.48 3.44
C ILE A 89 -4.25 6.98 4.89
N GLN A 90 -5.23 6.20 5.35
CA GLN A 90 -5.19 5.59 6.69
C GLN A 90 -4.01 4.63 6.90
N VAL A 91 -3.58 3.91 5.86
CA VAL A 91 -2.39 3.04 5.94
C VAL A 91 -1.13 3.88 6.12
N LEU A 92 -1.01 4.98 5.38
CA LEU A 92 0.14 5.88 5.49
C LEU A 92 0.16 6.60 6.86
N GLU A 93 -1.01 7.03 7.37
CA GLU A 93 -1.13 7.58 8.72
C GLU A 93 -0.66 6.58 9.78
N SER A 94 -1.01 5.30 9.61
CA SER A 94 -0.55 4.25 10.52
C SER A 94 0.98 4.14 10.53
N ALA A 95 1.66 4.34 9.40
CA ALA A 95 3.13 4.38 9.37
C ALA A 95 3.67 5.60 10.16
N VAL A 96 3.09 6.79 9.94
CA VAL A 96 3.52 8.04 10.62
C VAL A 96 3.30 7.96 12.13
N VAL A 97 2.20 7.37 12.58
CA VAL A 97 1.91 7.16 14.01
C VAL A 97 2.91 6.20 14.64
N ASN A 98 3.35 5.17 13.91
CA ASN A 98 4.26 4.14 14.40
C ASN A 98 5.76 4.45 14.16
N LEU A 99 6.14 5.70 13.87
CA LEU A 99 7.55 6.08 13.64
C LEU A 99 8.50 5.78 14.83
N ASP A 100 7.96 5.61 16.04
CA ASP A 100 8.77 5.21 17.21
C ASP A 100 8.91 3.70 17.38
N ASN A 101 8.08 2.92 16.69
CA ASN A 101 8.14 1.46 16.66
C ASN A 101 7.59 0.96 15.32
N LEU A 102 8.41 1.02 14.26
CA LEU A 102 7.97 0.65 12.91
C LEU A 102 7.68 -0.85 12.79
N ASP A 103 8.22 -1.69 13.66
CA ASP A 103 7.87 -3.11 13.69
C ASP A 103 6.39 -3.37 13.99
N ALA A 104 5.73 -2.45 14.72
CA ALA A 104 4.29 -2.50 14.92
C ALA A 104 3.48 -2.30 13.63
N PHE A 105 4.10 -1.79 12.57
CA PHE A 105 3.50 -1.62 11.25
C PHE A 105 3.61 -2.88 10.37
N ASN A 106 4.52 -3.82 10.68
CA ASN A 106 4.71 -5.07 9.92
C ASN A 106 3.39 -5.85 9.72
N PRO A 107 2.54 -6.08 10.75
CA PRO A 107 1.31 -6.85 10.56
C PRO A 107 0.32 -6.19 9.60
N ILE A 108 0.30 -4.85 9.54
CA ILE A 108 -0.55 -4.09 8.63
C ILE A 108 -0.05 -4.29 7.19
N LEU A 109 1.26 -4.17 6.97
CA LEU A 109 1.86 -4.40 5.66
C LEU A 109 1.71 -5.84 5.19
N ASP A 110 1.90 -6.83 6.07
CA ASP A 110 1.71 -8.24 5.73
C ASP A 110 0.28 -8.53 5.28
N ASN A 111 -0.70 -8.00 6.00
CA ASN A 111 -2.10 -8.16 5.64
C ASN A 111 -2.43 -7.46 4.31
N LEU A 112 -1.87 -6.29 4.07
CA LEU A 112 -2.01 -5.59 2.78
C LEU A 112 -1.37 -6.38 1.66
N GLY A 113 -0.13 -6.85 1.83
CA GLY A 113 0.60 -7.67 0.87
C GLY A 113 -0.18 -8.93 0.50
N ARG A 114 -0.69 -9.68 1.48
CA ARG A 114 -1.54 -10.86 1.22
C ARG A 114 -2.80 -10.52 0.42
N ARG A 115 -3.47 -9.41 0.73
CA ARG A 115 -4.67 -8.98 0.00
C ARG A 115 -4.35 -8.58 -1.44
N HIS A 116 -3.25 -7.88 -1.67
CA HIS A 116 -2.85 -7.45 -3.01
C HIS A 116 -2.29 -8.61 -3.85
N GLY A 117 -1.49 -9.52 -3.29
CA GLY A 117 -1.02 -10.71 -4.00
C GLY A 117 -2.14 -11.68 -4.38
N LYS A 118 -3.18 -11.81 -3.54
CA LYS A 118 -4.39 -12.56 -3.91
C LYS A 118 -5.15 -11.90 -5.08
N LEU A 119 -5.13 -10.58 -5.18
CA LEU A 119 -5.74 -9.87 -6.31
C LEU A 119 -4.94 -10.06 -7.60
N GLU A 120 -3.61 -10.02 -7.54
CA GLU A 120 -2.72 -10.28 -8.69
C GLU A 120 -3.02 -11.64 -9.34
N SER A 121 -3.09 -12.70 -8.54
CA SER A 121 -3.41 -14.06 -9.00
C SER A 121 -4.82 -14.20 -9.60
N SER A 122 -5.77 -13.33 -9.23
CA SER A 122 -7.15 -13.35 -9.73
C SER A 122 -7.39 -12.49 -10.98
N VAL A 123 -6.57 -11.46 -11.23
CA VAL A 123 -6.77 -10.49 -12.33
C VAL A 123 -5.74 -10.68 -13.47
N GLY A 124 -4.81 -11.62 -13.34
CA GLY A 124 -3.94 -12.03 -14.44
C GLY A 124 -2.83 -11.04 -14.78
N PHE A 125 -2.34 -10.28 -13.80
CA PHE A 125 -1.08 -9.57 -13.94
C PHE A 125 0.06 -10.59 -13.93
N ARG A 126 0.81 -10.68 -15.03
CA ARG A 126 2.10 -11.40 -15.08
C ARG A 126 3.20 -10.35 -14.95
N SER A 127 4.02 -10.48 -13.92
CA SER A 127 5.31 -9.79 -13.79
C SER A 127 6.33 -10.30 -14.81
#